data_AF-A0A7X9WF79-F1
#
_entry.id   AF-A0A7X9WF79-F1
#
_cell.length_a   1.000
_cell.length_b   1.000
_cell.length_c   1.000
_cell.angle_alpha   90.00
_cell.angle_beta   90.00
_cell.angle_gamma   90.00
#
_symmetry.space_group_name_H-M   'P 1'
#
loop_
_entity.id
_entity.type
_entity.pdbx_description
1 polymer ?
#
loop_
_entity_poly.entity_id
_entity_poly.type
_entity_poly.pdbx_seq_one_letter_code
_entity_poly.pdbx_strand_id
1 'polypeptide(L)'
;MEDYILSLNLLDNRLNKLVHIHNDLHDEVDQTLDEKEPNNITYIKNATLILIKLYLYKLSKNKARYGKATSKNSLIHMLKDEEAYYAFYEFNSDLEIEELALTPNLEKKYEEDALSLLNIRGKLTPFMNVSEDVWEFEKFNEDITLVIRNIIKNNDGILTEILEDNYRKEKLDEVIKLTFIDTYQTRNMNNKASNVAEKLISDS
;
A
#
# COMPACT_ATOMS: atom_id res chain seq x y z
N MET A 1 -18.78 2.91 -13.68
CA MET A 1 -17.32 3.13 -13.65
C MET A 1 -16.88 3.13 -15.11
N GLU A 2 -16.34 4.24 -15.60
CA GLU A 2 -15.82 4.28 -16.98
C GLU A 2 -14.65 3.32 -17.09
N ASP A 3 -14.62 2.54 -18.18
CA ASP A 3 -13.52 1.63 -18.50
C ASP A 3 -12.29 2.47 -18.89
N TYR A 4 -11.49 2.86 -17.89
CA TYR A 4 -10.28 3.63 -18.12
C TYR A 4 -9.24 2.77 -18.84
N ILE A 5 -8.83 3.22 -20.03
CA ILE A 5 -7.79 2.57 -20.82
C ILE A 5 -6.41 2.94 -20.24
N LEU A 6 -5.56 1.93 -20.09
CA LEU A 6 -4.16 2.14 -19.72
C LEU A 6 -3.41 2.87 -20.83
N SER A 7 -2.56 3.80 -20.45
CA SER A 7 -1.69 4.52 -21.37
C SER A 7 -0.36 4.88 -20.72
N LEU A 8 0.66 5.04 -21.55
CA LEU A 8 1.98 5.49 -21.08
C LEU A 8 1.92 6.86 -20.39
N ASN A 9 1.05 7.76 -20.85
CA ASN A 9 0.85 9.08 -20.22
C ASN A 9 0.27 8.97 -18.81
N LEU A 10 -0.72 8.07 -18.62
CA LEU A 10 -1.27 7.81 -17.30
C LEU A 10 -0.19 7.29 -16.35
N LEU A 11 0.62 6.32 -16.80
CA LEU A 11 1.70 5.77 -16.00
C LEU A 11 2.75 6.83 -15.66
N ASP A 12 3.18 7.64 -16.64
CA ASP A 12 4.16 8.71 -16.42
C ASP A 12 3.65 9.71 -15.38
N ASN A 13 2.40 10.16 -15.52
CA ASN A 13 1.77 11.07 -14.56
C ASN A 13 1.75 10.47 -13.15
N ARG A 14 1.45 9.17 -13.02
CA ARG A 14 1.42 8.48 -11.73
C ARG A 14 2.80 8.36 -11.11
N LEU A 15 3.80 7.98 -11.89
CA LEU A 15 5.21 7.89 -11.44
C LEU A 15 5.72 9.27 -10.99
N ASN A 16 5.41 10.34 -11.73
CA ASN A 16 5.79 11.70 -11.34
C ASN A 16 5.16 12.11 -9.99
N LYS A 17 3.91 11.72 -9.72
CA LYS A 17 3.27 11.95 -8.41
C LYS A 17 3.91 11.11 -7.29
N LEU A 18 4.22 9.84 -7.57
CA LEU A 18 4.81 8.93 -6.57
C LEU A 18 6.19 9.41 -6.07
N VAL A 19 6.99 10.07 -6.91
CA VAL A 19 8.25 10.69 -6.47
C VAL A 19 8.02 11.67 -5.30
N HIS A 20 7.02 12.55 -5.40
CA HIS A 20 6.70 13.49 -4.33
C HIS A 20 6.16 12.78 -3.09
N ILE A 21 5.31 11.77 -3.28
CA ILE A 21 4.74 10.96 -2.19
C ILE A 21 5.83 10.21 -1.43
N HIS A 22 6.83 9.68 -2.13
CA HIS A 22 7.94 8.97 -1.50
C HIS A 22 8.82 9.90 -0.67
N ASN A 23 8.99 11.15 -1.09
CA ASN A 23 9.68 12.16 -0.28
C ASN A 23 8.86 12.50 0.98
N ASP A 24 7.56 12.75 0.84
CA ASP A 24 6.66 13.00 1.98
C ASP A 24 6.72 11.84 2.99
N LEU A 25 6.68 10.59 2.51
CA LEU A 25 6.82 9.40 3.35
C LEU A 25 8.20 9.28 4.00
N HIS A 26 9.27 9.63 3.28
CA HIS A 26 10.63 9.60 3.83
C HIS A 26 10.75 10.56 5.03
N ASP A 27 10.20 11.77 4.89
CA ASP A 27 10.16 12.77 5.95
C ASP A 27 9.28 12.31 7.11
N GLU A 28 8.11 11.71 6.83
CA GLU A 28 7.24 11.12 7.86
C GLU A 28 7.99 10.05 8.66
N VAL A 29 8.73 9.17 7.98
CA VAL A 29 9.50 8.11 8.63
C VAL A 29 10.58 8.70 9.54
N ASP A 30 11.34 9.69 9.07
CA ASP A 30 12.40 10.33 9.85
C ASP A 30 11.86 11.09 11.08
N GLN A 31 10.63 11.58 11.00
CA GLN A 31 9.99 12.29 12.10
C GLN A 31 9.32 11.36 13.12
N THR A 32 8.81 10.20 12.68
CA THR A 32 7.90 9.38 13.49
C THR A 32 8.49 8.06 13.97
N LEU A 33 9.57 7.58 13.36
CA LEU A 33 10.22 6.33 13.74
C LEU A 33 11.51 6.58 14.55
N ASP A 34 11.45 6.27 15.85
CA ASP A 34 12.66 6.16 16.67
C ASP A 34 13.23 4.73 16.57
N GLU A 35 14.16 4.51 15.65
CA GLU A 35 14.82 3.22 15.40
C GLU A 35 15.59 2.67 16.62
N LYS A 36 15.80 3.48 17.67
CA LYS A 36 16.46 3.04 18.91
C LYS A 36 15.53 2.28 19.85
N GLU A 37 14.22 2.42 19.69
CA GLU A 37 13.21 1.73 20.49
C GLU A 37 12.23 0.92 19.62
N PRO A 38 12.70 -0.07 18.84
CA PRO A 38 11.86 -0.78 17.86
C PRO A 38 10.71 -1.60 18.48
N ASN A 39 10.79 -1.87 19.79
CA ASN A 39 9.76 -2.59 20.54
C ASN A 39 8.73 -1.65 21.22
N ASN A 40 8.91 -0.33 21.12
CA ASN A 40 7.96 0.64 21.65
C ASN A 40 6.65 0.58 20.84
N ILE A 41 5.49 0.51 21.51
CA ILE A 41 4.20 0.42 20.83
C ILE A 41 3.92 1.62 19.91
N THR A 42 4.45 2.81 20.24
CA THR A 42 4.35 3.99 19.39
C THR A 42 5.12 3.80 18.09
N TYR A 43 6.33 3.24 18.16
CA TYR A 43 7.12 2.89 16.99
C TYR A 43 6.41 1.82 16.14
N ILE A 44 5.95 0.73 16.77
CA ILE A 44 5.22 -0.37 16.12
C ILE A 44 3.97 0.16 15.39
N LYS A 45 3.19 1.03 16.03
CA LYS A 45 2.02 1.68 15.42
C LYS A 45 2.42 2.50 14.18
N ASN A 46 3.37 3.42 14.32
CA ASN A 46 3.78 4.30 13.22
C ASN A 46 4.35 3.49 12.05
N ALA A 47 5.20 2.50 12.33
CA ALA A 47 5.75 1.59 11.33
C ALA A 47 4.66 0.81 10.60
N THR A 48 3.61 0.38 11.31
CA THR A 48 2.46 -0.32 10.73
C THR A 48 1.68 0.57 9.77
N LEU A 49 1.41 1.84 10.14
CA LEU A 49 0.71 2.79 9.27
C LEU A 49 1.51 3.07 7.99
N ILE A 50 2.82 3.30 8.13
CA ILE A 50 3.72 3.52 6.99
C ILE A 50 3.76 2.28 6.09
N LEU A 51 3.82 1.07 6.66
CA LEU A 51 3.79 -0.18 5.90
C LEU A 51 2.53 -0.31 5.05
N ILE A 52 1.36 -0.01 5.61
CA ILE A 52 0.08 -0.02 4.87
C ILE A 52 0.12 1.00 3.73
N LYS A 53 0.59 2.23 3.98
CA LYS A 53 0.76 3.26 2.94
C LYS A 53 1.64 2.77 1.79
N LEU A 54 2.79 2.17 2.08
CA LEU A 54 3.70 1.62 1.07
C LEU A 54 3.01 0.56 0.19
N TYR A 55 2.21 -0.33 0.79
CA TYR A 55 1.46 -1.32 0.03
C TYR A 55 0.41 -0.70 -0.88
N LEU A 56 -0.32 0.32 -0.39
CA LEU A 56 -1.30 1.04 -1.20
C LEU A 56 -0.64 1.79 -2.37
N TYR A 57 0.51 2.43 -2.16
CA TYR A 57 1.24 3.09 -3.25
C TYR A 57 1.80 2.10 -4.28
N LYS A 58 2.31 0.94 -3.83
CA LYS A 58 2.72 -0.15 -4.73
C LYS A 58 1.54 -0.65 -5.57
N LEU A 59 0.38 -0.88 -4.96
CA LEU A 59 -0.84 -1.30 -5.67
C LEU A 59 -1.30 -0.24 -6.67
N SER A 60 -1.30 1.03 -6.26
CA SER A 60 -1.60 2.19 -7.11
C SER A 60 -0.69 2.22 -8.33
N LYS A 61 0.63 2.10 -8.15
CA LYS A 61 1.58 2.01 -9.26
C LYS A 61 1.27 0.84 -10.19
N ASN A 62 1.11 -0.36 -9.65
CA ASN A 62 0.87 -1.56 -10.44
C ASN A 62 -0.43 -1.43 -11.26
N LYS A 63 -1.50 -0.86 -10.68
CA LYS A 63 -2.76 -0.57 -11.37
C LYS A 63 -2.59 0.36 -12.59
N ALA A 64 -1.53 1.17 -12.66
CA ALA A 64 -1.24 2.01 -13.82
C ALA A 64 -0.35 1.35 -14.89
N ARG A 65 0.26 0.21 -14.60
CA ARG A 65 1.06 -0.56 -15.56
C ARG A 65 0.30 -1.78 -16.09
N TYR A 66 -0.47 -2.43 -15.22
CA TYR A 66 -1.11 -3.71 -15.49
C TYR A 66 -2.63 -3.57 -15.53
N GLY A 67 -3.23 -4.30 -16.45
CA GLY A 67 -4.65 -4.25 -16.73
C GLY A 67 -5.16 -5.56 -17.29
N LYS A 68 -6.32 -5.53 -17.93
CA LYS A 68 -6.92 -6.66 -18.63
C LYS A 68 -7.30 -6.27 -20.05
N ALA A 69 -7.02 -7.12 -21.02
CA ALA A 69 -7.66 -6.97 -22.32
C ALA A 69 -9.14 -7.36 -22.22
N THR A 70 -9.95 -6.80 -23.11
CA THR A 70 -11.32 -7.29 -23.31
C THR A 70 -11.39 -7.97 -24.66
N SER A 71 -12.26 -8.98 -24.79
CA SER A 71 -12.51 -9.63 -26.09
C SER A 71 -13.05 -8.68 -27.17
N LYS A 72 -13.40 -7.44 -26.81
CA LYS A 72 -13.99 -6.43 -27.68
C LYS A 72 -12.97 -5.50 -28.33
N ASN A 73 -11.79 -5.30 -27.74
CA ASN A 73 -10.74 -4.45 -28.31
C ASN A 73 -9.35 -4.89 -27.83
N SER A 74 -8.32 -4.55 -28.61
CA SER A 74 -6.91 -4.80 -28.25
C SER A 74 -6.37 -3.80 -27.22
N LEU A 75 -7.24 -3.12 -26.47
CA LEU A 75 -6.84 -2.13 -25.49
C LEU A 75 -6.76 -2.79 -24.11
N ILE A 76 -5.78 -2.37 -23.33
CA ILE A 76 -5.62 -2.82 -21.95
C ILE A 76 -6.42 -1.88 -21.06
N HIS A 77 -7.39 -2.43 -20.34
CA HIS A 77 -8.25 -1.69 -19.41
C HIS A 77 -7.69 -1.76 -18.01
N MET A 78 -7.75 -0.65 -17.29
CA MET A 78 -7.31 -0.57 -15.91
C MET A 78 -8.10 -1.54 -15.03
N LEU A 79 -7.38 -2.22 -14.13
CA LEU A 79 -8.02 -3.03 -13.10
C LEU A 79 -8.88 -2.16 -12.17
N LYS A 80 -9.93 -2.73 -11.60
CA LYS A 80 -10.55 -2.18 -10.37
C LYS A 80 -9.58 -2.33 -9.19
N ASP A 81 -9.83 -1.61 -8.10
CA ASP A 81 -8.95 -1.67 -6.92
C ASP A 81 -8.90 -3.08 -6.32
N GLU A 82 -10.04 -3.75 -6.24
CA GLU A 82 -10.14 -5.13 -5.79
C GLU A 82 -9.38 -6.10 -6.71
N GLU A 83 -9.48 -5.92 -8.03
CA GLU A 83 -8.74 -6.74 -9.01
C GLU A 83 -7.22 -6.53 -8.86
N ALA A 84 -6.76 -5.28 -8.67
CA ALA A 84 -5.36 -4.97 -8.44
C ALA A 84 -4.84 -5.55 -7.12
N TYR A 85 -5.65 -5.49 -6.06
CA TYR A 85 -5.34 -6.12 -4.77
C TYR A 85 -5.13 -7.63 -4.92
N TYR A 86 -6.07 -8.33 -5.57
CA TYR A 86 -5.96 -9.76 -5.77
C TYR A 86 -4.81 -10.16 -6.69
N ALA A 87 -4.52 -9.37 -7.74
CA ALA A 87 -3.43 -9.68 -8.66
C ALA A 87 -2.03 -9.45 -8.05
N PHE A 88 -1.85 -8.40 -7.23
CA PHE A 88 -0.52 -7.93 -6.83
C PHE A 88 -0.20 -8.02 -5.34
N TYR A 89 -1.19 -8.30 -4.49
CA TYR A 89 -1.00 -8.43 -3.05
C TYR A 89 -1.34 -9.84 -2.55
N GLU A 90 -2.55 -10.34 -2.84
CA GLU A 90 -2.97 -11.70 -2.46
C GLU A 90 -2.46 -12.78 -3.44
N PHE A 91 -1.95 -12.37 -4.61
CA PHE A 91 -1.40 -13.23 -5.66
C PHE A 91 -2.36 -14.32 -6.13
N ASN A 92 -3.57 -13.92 -6.52
CA ASN A 92 -4.50 -14.80 -7.19
C ASN A 92 -4.05 -15.05 -8.65
N SER A 93 -3.58 -16.28 -8.92
CA SER A 93 -3.09 -16.71 -10.23
C SER A 93 -4.16 -16.80 -11.33
N ASP A 94 -5.45 -16.77 -10.95
CA ASP A 94 -6.55 -16.91 -11.90
C ASP A 94 -6.88 -15.60 -12.63
N LEU A 95 -6.25 -14.48 -12.22
CA LEU A 95 -6.41 -13.19 -12.88
C LEU A 95 -5.46 -13.09 -14.07
N GLU A 96 -6.01 -13.18 -15.27
CA GLU A 96 -5.29 -12.85 -16.50
C GLU A 96 -5.01 -11.35 -16.56
N ILE A 97 -3.73 -10.98 -16.42
CA ILE A 97 -3.26 -9.60 -16.49
C ILE A 97 -2.38 -9.38 -17.71
N GLU A 98 -2.53 -8.23 -18.33
CA GLU A 98 -1.64 -7.72 -19.37
C GLU A 98 -0.85 -6.53 -18.86
N GLU A 99 0.30 -6.24 -19.48
CA GLU A 99 1.15 -5.12 -19.12
C GLU A 99 1.32 -4.11 -20.26
N LEU A 100 1.39 -2.83 -19.91
CA LEU A 100 1.84 -1.80 -20.83
C LEU A 100 3.32 -2.00 -21.19
N ALA A 101 3.61 -2.16 -22.47
CA ALA A 101 4.97 -2.12 -22.98
C ALA A 101 5.58 -0.71 -22.79
N LEU A 102 6.64 -0.62 -22.00
CA LEU A 102 7.23 0.65 -21.60
C LEU A 102 8.29 1.13 -22.60
N THR A 103 8.50 2.45 -22.64
CA THR A 103 9.68 3.01 -23.28
C THR A 103 10.87 2.90 -22.31
N PRO A 104 12.13 2.90 -22.79
CA PRO A 104 13.30 2.81 -21.90
C PRO A 104 13.32 3.89 -20.80
N ASN A 105 12.82 5.09 -21.10
CA ASN A 105 12.72 6.17 -20.11
C ASN A 105 11.68 5.86 -19.02
N LEU A 106 10.55 5.26 -19.39
CA LEU A 106 9.51 4.87 -18.43
C LEU A 106 9.90 3.64 -17.63
N GLU A 107 10.60 2.68 -18.22
CA GLU A 107 11.18 1.53 -17.49
C GLU A 107 12.09 2.03 -16.38
N LYS A 108 13.02 2.93 -16.72
CA LYS A 108 13.92 3.54 -15.74
C LYS A 108 13.17 4.24 -14.60
N LYS A 109 12.17 5.09 -14.91
CA LYS A 109 11.36 5.73 -13.86
C LYS A 109 10.62 4.72 -12.98
N TYR A 110 10.10 3.65 -13.58
CA TYR A 110 9.37 2.59 -12.87
C TYR A 110 10.28 1.82 -11.90
N GLU A 111 11.53 1.59 -12.30
CA GLU A 111 12.58 0.96 -11.48
C GLU A 111 13.08 1.89 -10.37
N GLU A 112 13.33 3.17 -10.67
CA GLU A 112 13.72 4.19 -9.69
C GLU A 112 12.69 4.33 -8.56
N ASP A 113 11.40 4.31 -8.91
CA ASP A 113 10.31 4.28 -7.93
C ASP A 113 10.39 3.07 -6.99
N ALA A 114 10.71 1.88 -7.53
CA ALA A 114 10.88 0.68 -6.72
C ALA A 114 12.06 0.80 -5.74
N LEU A 115 13.17 1.42 -6.18
CA LEU A 115 14.32 1.69 -5.32
C LEU A 115 13.98 2.66 -4.18
N SER A 116 13.20 3.72 -4.46
CA SER A 116 12.73 4.65 -3.43
C SER A 116 11.90 3.93 -2.36
N LEU A 117 10.98 3.04 -2.76
CA LEU A 117 10.19 2.24 -1.82
C LEU A 117 11.06 1.30 -0.97
N LEU A 118 12.13 0.73 -1.54
CA LEU A 118 13.06 -0.13 -0.80
C LEU A 118 13.81 0.65 0.30
N ASN A 119 14.18 1.91 0.06
CA ASN A 119 14.83 2.73 1.08
C ASN A 119 13.91 2.99 2.28
N ILE A 120 12.63 3.30 2.03
CA ILE A 120 11.64 3.48 3.10
C ILE A 120 11.40 2.17 3.84
N ARG A 121 11.24 1.06 3.10
CA ARG A 121 11.09 -0.27 3.69
C ARG A 121 12.30 -0.65 4.56
N GLY A 122 13.51 -0.24 4.18
CA GLY A 122 14.73 -0.43 4.95
C GLY A 122 14.61 0.10 6.39
N LYS A 123 14.00 1.28 6.57
CA LYS A 123 13.74 1.90 7.88
C LYS A 123 12.68 1.17 8.71
N LEU A 124 11.83 0.36 8.06
CA LEU A 124 10.87 -0.54 8.73
C LEU A 124 11.50 -1.89 9.12
N THR A 125 12.74 -2.19 8.72
CA THR A 125 13.38 -3.49 8.99
C THR A 125 13.46 -3.85 10.48
N PRO A 126 13.77 -2.93 11.41
CA PRO A 126 13.78 -3.24 12.84
C PRO A 126 12.42 -3.70 13.37
N PHE A 127 11.32 -3.17 12.81
CA PHE A 127 9.95 -3.60 13.10
C PHE A 127 9.62 -5.00 12.51
N MET A 128 10.19 -5.29 11.34
CA MET A 128 10.04 -6.54 10.60
C MET A 128 11.03 -7.62 11.03
N ASN A 129 11.68 -7.49 12.20
CA ASN A 129 12.79 -8.38 12.59
C ASN A 129 12.34 -9.84 12.75
N VAL A 130 12.47 -10.59 11.66
CA VAL A 130 12.11 -12.00 11.46
C VAL A 130 12.91 -12.94 12.38
N SER A 131 13.95 -12.44 13.05
CA SER A 131 14.89 -13.26 13.81
C SER A 131 14.44 -13.62 15.24
N GLU A 132 13.43 -12.94 15.80
CA GLU A 132 12.97 -13.21 17.18
C GLU A 132 11.76 -14.17 17.24
N ASP A 133 10.81 -14.08 16.30
CA ASP A 133 9.73 -15.07 16.13
C ASP A 133 9.09 -14.95 14.73
N VAL A 134 9.45 -15.86 13.82
CA VAL A 134 8.92 -15.91 12.45
C VAL A 134 7.39 -16.07 12.44
N TRP A 135 6.86 -16.88 13.36
CA TRP A 135 5.43 -17.20 13.40
C TRP A 135 4.58 -16.02 13.86
N GLU A 136 5.07 -15.24 14.82
CA GLU A 136 4.37 -14.02 15.23
C GLU A 136 4.38 -12.96 14.13
N PHE A 137 5.46 -12.86 13.36
CA PHE A 137 5.54 -11.93 12.24
C PHE A 137 4.62 -12.34 11.07
N GLU A 138 4.56 -13.63 10.74
CA GLU A 138 3.63 -14.14 9.72
C GLU A 138 2.18 -13.87 10.10
N LYS A 139 1.80 -14.18 11.34
CA LYS A 139 0.47 -13.87 11.91
C LYS A 139 0.14 -12.38 11.87
N PHE A 140 1.11 -11.53 12.23
CA PHE A 140 0.95 -10.09 12.09
C PHE A 140 0.71 -9.67 10.64
N ASN A 141 1.44 -10.25 9.67
CA ASN A 141 1.22 -9.97 8.25
C ASN A 141 -0.14 -10.44 7.75
N GLU A 142 -0.68 -11.55 8.28
CA GLU A 142 -2.05 -11.98 8.00
C GLU A 142 -3.08 -10.93 8.48
N ASP A 143 -2.89 -10.37 9.66
CA ASP A 143 -3.73 -9.28 10.18
C ASP A 143 -3.64 -8.03 9.31
N ILE A 144 -2.43 -7.62 8.90
CA ILE A 144 -2.22 -6.48 8.00
C ILE A 144 -2.84 -6.72 6.62
N THR A 145 -2.74 -7.95 6.11
CA THR A 145 -3.38 -8.36 4.86
C THR A 145 -4.90 -8.20 4.93
N LEU A 146 -5.49 -8.60 6.06
CA LEU A 146 -6.93 -8.42 6.29
C LEU A 146 -7.31 -6.93 6.36
N VAL A 147 -6.52 -6.09 7.03
CA VAL A 147 -6.74 -4.64 7.08
C VAL A 147 -6.69 -4.04 5.68
N ILE A 148 -5.66 -4.34 4.88
CA ILE A 148 -5.52 -3.85 3.51
C ILE A 148 -6.70 -4.31 2.65
N ARG A 149 -7.11 -5.58 2.77
CA ARG A 149 -8.29 -6.09 2.08
C ARG A 149 -9.54 -5.28 2.41
N ASN A 150 -9.76 -4.96 3.68
CA ASN A 150 -10.91 -4.17 4.12
C ASN A 150 -10.82 -2.72 3.62
N ILE A 151 -9.61 -2.12 3.58
CA ILE A 151 -9.39 -0.80 3.00
C ILE A 151 -9.85 -0.79 1.54
N ILE A 152 -9.35 -1.74 0.74
CA ILE A 152 -9.68 -1.85 -0.70
C ILE A 152 -11.17 -2.11 -0.92
N LYS A 153 -11.76 -3.02 -0.13
CA LYS A 153 -13.17 -3.39 -0.25
C LYS A 153 -14.12 -2.24 0.08
N ASN A 154 -13.78 -1.43 1.08
CA ASN A 154 -14.69 -0.41 1.63
C ASN A 154 -14.48 0.97 1.00
N ASN A 155 -13.40 1.19 0.23
CA ASN A 155 -13.04 2.48 -0.35
C ASN A 155 -12.76 2.33 -1.85
N ASP A 156 -13.82 2.25 -2.66
CA ASP A 156 -13.69 2.12 -4.11
C ASP A 156 -12.98 3.35 -4.72
N GLY A 157 -11.95 3.11 -5.52
CA GLY A 157 -11.15 4.16 -6.14
C GLY A 157 -10.00 4.69 -5.27
N ILE A 158 -9.82 4.19 -4.04
CA ILE A 158 -8.74 4.62 -3.13
C ILE A 158 -7.36 4.57 -3.80
N LEU A 159 -7.06 3.55 -4.62
CA LEU A 159 -5.75 3.46 -5.25
C LEU A 159 -5.46 4.64 -6.18
N THR A 160 -6.50 5.26 -6.75
CA THR A 160 -6.39 6.50 -7.53
C THR A 160 -6.38 7.74 -6.62
N GLU A 161 -7.27 7.79 -5.63
CA GLU A 161 -7.43 8.96 -4.74
C GLU A 161 -6.21 9.26 -3.88
N ILE A 162 -5.44 8.24 -3.46
CA ILE A 162 -4.21 8.45 -2.67
C ILE A 162 -3.12 9.26 -3.38
N LEU A 163 -3.28 9.51 -4.68
CA LEU A 163 -2.40 10.36 -5.47
C LEU A 163 -2.75 11.85 -5.37
N GLU A 164 -3.92 12.19 -4.85
CA GLU A 164 -4.37 13.56 -4.68
C GLU A 164 -3.90 14.08 -3.31
N ASP A 165 -3.24 15.23 -3.29
CA ASP A 165 -2.62 15.78 -2.08
C ASP A 165 -3.60 15.95 -0.93
N ASN A 166 -4.82 16.45 -1.19
CA ASN A 166 -5.83 16.64 -0.16
C ASN A 166 -6.26 15.31 0.45
N TYR A 167 -6.52 14.29 -0.38
CA TYR A 167 -6.89 12.97 0.13
C TYR A 167 -5.75 12.34 0.93
N ARG A 168 -4.53 12.38 0.38
CA ARG A 168 -3.34 11.81 1.01
C ARG A 168 -3.05 12.44 2.38
N LYS A 169 -3.08 13.77 2.47
CA LYS A 169 -2.68 14.51 3.68
C LYS A 169 -3.78 14.61 4.72
N GLU A 170 -5.05 14.65 4.29
CA GLU A 170 -6.17 14.90 5.21
C GLU A 170 -6.96 13.64 5.56
N LYS A 171 -6.96 12.60 4.71
CA LYS A 171 -7.90 11.47 4.85
C LYS A 171 -7.26 10.09 4.93
N LEU A 172 -6.14 9.86 4.25
CA LEU A 172 -5.57 8.51 4.14
C LEU A 172 -5.29 7.88 5.52
N ASP A 173 -4.72 8.65 6.44
CA ASP A 173 -4.39 8.17 7.79
C ASP A 173 -5.64 7.82 8.59
N GLU A 174 -6.71 8.60 8.42
CA GLU A 174 -8.00 8.34 9.05
C GLU A 174 -8.63 7.07 8.48
N VAL A 175 -8.60 6.87 7.17
CA VAL A 175 -9.11 5.66 6.51
C VAL A 175 -8.37 4.41 7.01
N ILE A 176 -7.03 4.47 7.09
CA ILE A 176 -6.22 3.36 7.60
C ILE A 176 -6.56 3.09 9.06
N LYS A 177 -6.58 4.13 9.90
CA LYS A 177 -6.88 4.04 11.33
C LYS A 177 -8.26 3.42 11.59
N LEU A 178 -9.30 3.95 10.96
CA LEU A 178 -10.68 3.48 11.15
C LEU A 178 -10.83 2.03 10.67
N THR A 179 -10.22 1.68 9.54
CA THR A 179 -10.28 0.30 9.03
C THR A 179 -9.54 -0.67 9.94
N PHE A 180 -8.41 -0.25 10.52
CA PHE A 180 -7.66 -1.06 11.47
C PHE A 180 -8.50 -1.34 12.74
N ILE A 181 -9.11 -0.29 13.30
CA ILE A 181 -9.98 -0.39 14.48
C ILE A 181 -11.20 -1.28 14.19
N ASP A 182 -11.87 -1.09 13.06
CA ASP A 182 -13.02 -1.91 12.65
C ASP A 182 -12.64 -3.39 12.49
N THR A 183 -11.48 -3.65 11.89
CA THR A 183 -10.99 -5.03 11.72
C THR A 183 -10.69 -5.68 13.08
N TYR A 184 -10.13 -4.92 14.04
CA TYR A 184 -9.90 -5.38 15.42
C TYR A 184 -11.20 -5.65 16.19
N GLN A 185 -12.23 -4.82 15.99
CA GLN A 185 -13.52 -4.98 16.68
C GLN A 185 -14.34 -6.15 16.13
N THR A 186 -14.18 -6.47 14.83
CA THR A 186 -14.97 -7.49 14.15
C THR A 186 -14.26 -8.85 14.06
N ARG A 187 -12.94 -8.90 14.27
CA ARG A 187 -12.13 -10.12 14.20
C ARG A 187 -11.12 -10.21 15.33
N ASN A 188 -10.76 -11.43 15.70
CA ASN A 188 -9.67 -11.67 16.65
C ASN A 188 -8.32 -11.49 15.93
N MET A 189 -7.68 -10.35 16.13
CA MET A 189 -6.31 -10.07 15.67
C MET A 189 -5.28 -10.64 16.64
N ASN A 190 -4.06 -10.90 16.15
CA ASN A 190 -2.96 -11.32 16.99
C ASN A 190 -2.45 -10.17 17.89
N ASN A 191 -1.79 -10.52 18.99
CA ASN A 191 -1.35 -9.59 20.04
C ASN A 191 -0.66 -8.32 19.49
N LYS A 192 0.25 -8.46 18.52
CA LYS A 192 0.97 -7.31 17.97
C LYS A 192 0.04 -6.34 17.22
N ALA A 193 -0.89 -6.86 16.41
CA ALA A 193 -1.88 -6.04 15.71
C ALA A 193 -2.94 -5.48 16.69
N SER A 194 -3.41 -6.28 17.65
CA SER A 194 -4.31 -5.83 18.71
C SER A 194 -3.73 -4.66 19.51
N ASN A 195 -2.47 -4.72 19.90
CA ASN A 195 -1.80 -3.62 20.60
C ASN A 195 -1.74 -2.34 19.74
N VAL A 196 -1.55 -2.48 18.42
CA VAL A 196 -1.59 -1.34 17.49
C VAL A 196 -3.00 -0.75 17.44
N ALA A 197 -4.04 -1.57 17.35
CA ALA A 197 -5.43 -1.11 17.37
C ALA A 197 -5.77 -0.38 18.66
N GLU A 198 -5.42 -0.95 19.81
CA GLU A 198 -5.63 -0.34 21.13
C GLU A 198 -4.91 1.01 21.25
N LYS A 199 -3.67 1.09 20.74
CA LYS A 199 -2.94 2.35 20.71
C LYS A 199 -3.64 3.40 19.82
N LEU A 200 -4.12 3.00 18.64
CA LEU A 200 -4.87 3.87 17.73
C LEU A 200 -6.18 4.39 18.37
N ILE A 201 -6.89 3.54 19.12
CA ILE A 201 -8.08 3.93 19.89
C ILE A 201 -7.69 4.94 20.97
N SER A 202 -6.61 4.69 21.71
CA SER A 202 -6.18 5.57 22.80
C SER A 202 -5.68 6.95 22.34
N ASP A 203 -5.18 7.03 21.11
CA ASP A 203 -4.71 8.28 20.50
C ASP A 203 -5.86 9.08 19.82
N SER A 204 -7.11 8.57 19.88
CA SER A 204 -8.31 9.21 19.30
C SER A 204 -9.02 10.12 20.29
#